data_AF-A0A959G1E4-F1
#
_entry.id   AF-A0A959G1E4-F1
#
_cell.length_a   1.000
_cell.length_b   1.000
_cell.length_c   1.000
_cell.angle_alpha   90.00
_cell.angle_beta   90.00
_cell.angle_gamma   90.00
#
_symmetry.space_group_name_H-M   'P 1'
#
loop_
_entity.id
_entity.type
_entity.pdbx_description
1 polymer ?
#
loop_
_entity_poly.entity_id
_entity_poly.type
_entity_poly.pdbx_seq_one_letter_code
_entity_poly.pdbx_strand_id
1 'polypeptide(L)'
;MERLTSRFQTASESKFLKVLLLLLCCTVAINAGAATVTWDGDAGDGLWNTAANWDGDILPTATDDVVIDNGDAVTLSTGAVT
;
A
#
# COMPACT_ATOMS: atom_id res chain seq x y z
N MET A 1 21.37 -45.93 -29.50
CA MET A 1 20.37 -45.99 -28.41
C MET A 1 20.45 -44.80 -27.44
N GLU A 2 21.53 -44.00 -27.41
CA GLU A 2 21.74 -42.97 -26.37
C GLU A 2 21.20 -41.57 -26.72
N ARG A 3 20.71 -41.33 -27.94
CA ARG A 3 20.33 -39.99 -28.42
C ARG A 3 18.87 -39.59 -28.15
N LEU A 4 18.06 -40.49 -27.60
CA LEU A 4 16.63 -40.25 -27.36
C LEU A 4 16.35 -39.63 -25.99
N THR A 5 17.12 -39.98 -24.95
CA THR A 5 16.92 -39.48 -23.58
C THR A 5 17.26 -38.00 -23.40
N SER A 6 18.23 -37.47 -24.16
CA SER A 6 18.67 -36.07 -24.05
C SER A 6 17.62 -35.04 -24.48
N ARG A 7 16.70 -35.39 -25.40
CA ARG A 7 15.79 -34.42 -26.03
C ARG A 7 14.48 -34.21 -25.27
N PHE A 8 14.20 -35.07 -24.28
CA PHE A 8 12.99 -35.01 -23.46
C PHE A 8 13.20 -34.29 -22.11
N GLN A 9 14.45 -34.06 -21.67
CA GLN A 9 14.75 -33.33 -20.41
C GLN A 9 14.67 -31.81 -20.57
N THR A 10 15.34 -31.22 -21.56
CA THR A 10 15.51 -29.75 -21.65
C THR A 10 14.20 -28.98 -21.90
N ALA A 11 13.25 -29.56 -22.64
CA ALA A 11 11.98 -28.91 -22.96
C ALA A 11 10.97 -28.94 -21.80
N SER A 12 11.02 -29.98 -20.96
CA SER A 12 10.16 -30.15 -19.79
C SER A 12 10.57 -29.17 -18.67
N GLU A 13 11.87 -29.05 -18.42
CA GLU A 13 12.45 -28.19 -17.38
C GLU A 13 12.20 -26.70 -17.64
N SER A 14 12.28 -26.23 -18.89
CA SER A 14 12.05 -24.81 -19.22
C SER A 14 10.58 -24.38 -19.09
N LYS A 15 9.64 -25.29 -19.35
CA LYS A 15 8.19 -25.03 -19.18
C LYS A 15 7.82 -25.04 -17.70
N PHE A 16 8.36 -26.00 -16.95
CA PHE A 16 8.15 -26.09 -15.50
C PHE A 16 8.73 -24.87 -14.77
N LEU A 17 9.95 -24.46 -15.10
CA LEU A 17 10.59 -23.29 -14.49
C LEU A 17 9.85 -21.99 -14.80
N LYS A 18 9.31 -21.83 -16.02
CA LYS A 18 8.51 -20.66 -16.41
C LYS A 18 7.14 -20.64 -15.74
N VAL A 19 6.48 -21.79 -15.62
CA VAL A 19 5.22 -21.91 -14.88
C VAL A 19 5.45 -21.68 -13.39
N LEU A 20 6.54 -22.19 -12.83
CA LEU A 20 6.94 -21.95 -11.45
C LEU A 20 7.29 -20.47 -11.21
N LEU A 21 8.02 -19.82 -12.12
CA LEU A 21 8.28 -18.38 -12.07
C LEU A 21 6.99 -17.56 -12.19
N LEU A 22 6.06 -17.95 -13.08
CA LEU A 22 4.79 -17.27 -13.27
C LEU A 22 3.90 -17.40 -12.03
N LEU A 23 3.82 -18.59 -11.43
CA LEU A 23 3.09 -18.83 -10.19
C LEU A 23 3.72 -18.07 -9.01
N LEU A 24 5.04 -18.03 -8.90
CA LEU A 24 5.77 -17.23 -7.90
C LEU A 24 5.51 -15.71 -8.09
N CYS A 25 5.40 -15.24 -9.34
CA CYS A 25 5.06 -13.86 -9.66
C CYS A 25 3.60 -13.54 -9.32
N CYS A 26 2.68 -14.49 -9.52
CA CYS A 26 1.26 -14.36 -9.19
C CYS A 26 0.94 -14.46 -7.69
N THR A 27 1.87 -14.92 -6.84
CA THR A 27 1.62 -15.02 -5.39
C THR A 27 1.87 -13.74 -4.61
N VAL A 28 2.36 -12.67 -5.24
CA VAL A 28 2.41 -11.34 -4.62
C VAL A 28 1.03 -10.69 -4.73
N ALA A 29 0.04 -11.26 -4.06
CA ALA A 29 -1.22 -10.59 -3.78
C ALA A 29 -0.91 -9.49 -2.75
N ILE A 30 -0.79 -8.26 -3.23
CA ILE A 30 -0.46 -7.10 -2.42
C ILE A 30 -1.61 -6.89 -1.41
N ASN A 31 -1.31 -7.04 -0.12
CA ASN A 31 -2.22 -6.61 0.93
C ASN A 31 -2.08 -5.08 1.01
N ALA A 32 -2.83 -4.36 0.17
CA ALA A 32 -2.91 -2.91 0.24
C ALA A 32 -3.84 -2.54 1.41
N GLY A 33 -3.33 -2.64 2.64
CA GLY A 33 -3.99 -2.08 3.80
C GLY A 33 -3.83 -0.55 3.80
N ALA A 34 -4.92 0.17 4.03
CA ALA A 34 -4.88 1.58 4.37
C ALA A 34 -3.99 1.79 5.61
N ALA A 35 -3.09 2.78 5.60
CA ALA A 35 -2.40 3.14 6.83
C ALA A 35 -3.38 3.87 7.75
N THR A 36 -3.31 3.63 9.05
CA THR A 36 -4.06 4.43 10.02
C THR A 36 -3.25 5.68 10.35
N VAL A 37 -3.87 6.86 10.18
CA VAL A 37 -3.30 8.16 10.57
C VAL A 37 -4.22 8.80 11.59
N THR A 38 -3.68 9.13 12.76
CA THR A 38 -4.44 9.59 13.93
C THR A 38 -4.24 11.08 14.14
N TRP A 39 -5.32 11.80 14.40
CA TRP A 39 -5.25 13.19 14.82
C TRP A 39 -4.62 13.31 16.22
N ASP A 40 -3.55 14.08 16.36
CA ASP A 40 -2.92 14.40 17.65
C ASP A 40 -3.06 15.88 18.04
N GLY A 41 -3.32 16.75 17.06
CA GLY A 41 -3.56 18.18 17.28
C GLY A 41 -2.34 18.97 17.76
N ASP A 42 -1.12 18.45 17.59
CA ASP A 42 0.10 19.03 18.17
C ASP A 42 0.46 20.42 17.58
N ALA A 43 -0.04 20.77 16.39
CA ALA A 43 0.13 22.11 15.83
C ALA A 43 -0.73 23.17 16.54
N GLY A 44 -1.80 22.77 17.21
CA GLY A 44 -2.69 23.65 17.98
C GLY A 44 -3.53 24.63 17.15
N ASP A 45 -3.53 24.51 15.82
CA ASP A 45 -4.30 25.37 14.91
C ASP A 45 -5.66 24.75 14.51
N GLY A 46 -5.87 23.46 14.79
CA GLY A 46 -7.09 22.74 14.47
C GLY A 46 -7.31 22.53 12.96
N LEU A 47 -6.28 22.70 12.12
CA LEU A 47 -6.40 22.63 10.67
C LEU A 47 -6.04 21.25 10.12
N TRP A 48 -6.95 20.65 9.35
CA TRP A 48 -6.74 19.36 8.66
C TRP A 48 -5.45 19.33 7.84
N ASN A 49 -5.12 20.45 7.19
CA ASN A 49 -4.01 20.54 6.23
C ASN A 49 -2.65 20.83 6.90
N THR A 50 -2.58 20.93 8.22
CA THR A 50 -1.32 21.10 8.95
C THR A 50 -0.80 19.72 9.35
N ALA A 51 0.35 19.33 8.79
CA ALA A 51 0.90 17.98 8.97
C ALA A 51 1.20 17.64 10.45
N ALA A 52 1.58 18.63 11.24
CA ALA A 52 1.87 18.47 12.67
C ALA A 52 0.61 18.31 13.56
N ASN A 53 -0.60 18.17 12.98
CA ASN A 53 -1.78 17.73 13.72
C ASN A 53 -2.04 16.22 13.57
N TRP A 54 -1.17 15.51 12.86
CA TRP A 54 -1.30 14.09 12.54
C TRP A 54 -0.10 13.32 13.05
N ASP A 55 -0.34 12.10 13.54
CA ASP A 55 0.71 11.25 14.04
C ASP A 55 1.81 11.00 13.00
N GLY A 56 3.05 11.25 13.42
CA GLY A 56 4.21 11.16 12.53
C GLY A 56 4.43 12.38 11.63
N ASP A 57 3.74 13.50 11.88
CA ASP A 57 3.89 14.77 11.17
C ASP A 57 3.66 14.65 9.65
N ILE A 58 2.70 13.82 9.24
CA ILE A 58 2.37 13.55 7.84
C ILE A 58 0.88 13.70 7.56
N LEU A 59 0.53 14.24 6.40
CA LEU A 59 -0.87 14.34 5.99
C LEU A 59 -1.42 12.96 5.57
N PRO A 60 -2.65 12.59 6.01
CA PRO A 60 -3.35 11.45 5.46
C PRO A 60 -3.51 11.59 3.95
N THR A 61 -3.31 10.50 3.22
CA THR A 61 -3.58 10.38 1.80
C THR A 61 -4.99 9.81 1.56
N ALA A 62 -5.42 9.78 0.30
CA ALA A 62 -6.73 9.25 -0.06
C ALA A 62 -6.91 7.74 0.20
N THR A 63 -5.83 7.01 0.52
CA THR A 63 -5.86 5.57 0.82
C THR A 63 -5.74 5.27 2.30
N ASP A 64 -5.64 6.28 3.16
CA ASP A 64 -5.43 6.09 4.59
C ASP A 64 -6.75 6.10 5.35
N ASP A 65 -6.80 5.32 6.42
CA ASP A 65 -7.88 5.34 7.40
C ASP A 65 -7.54 6.41 8.44
N VAL A 66 -8.44 7.36 8.62
CA VAL A 66 -8.20 8.50 9.51
C VAL A 66 -8.93 8.29 10.83
N VAL A 67 -8.22 8.44 11.95
CA VAL A 67 -8.80 8.34 13.30
C VAL A 67 -8.78 9.71 13.96
N ILE A 68 -9.94 10.14 14.44
CA ILE A 68 -10.12 11.39 15.18
C ILE A 68 -10.88 11.02 16.45
N ASP A 69 -10.33 11.36 17.61
CA ASP A 69 -10.92 10.98 18.88
C ASP A 69 -12.11 11.87 19.22
N ASN A 70 -13.03 11.33 20.03
CA ASN A 70 -14.21 12.07 20.42
C ASN A 70 -13.82 13.27 21.31
N GLY A 71 -14.15 14.47 20.83
CA GLY A 71 -13.84 15.73 21.50
C GLY A 71 -12.89 16.61 20.71
N ASP A 72 -12.21 16.07 19.70
CA ASP A 72 -11.33 16.85 18.84
C ASP A 72 -12.10 17.76 17.89
N ALA A 73 -11.55 18.95 17.66
CA ALA A 73 -12.07 19.92 16.71
C ALA A 73 -11.14 19.99 15.50
N VAL A 74 -11.62 19.49 14.36
CA VAL A 74 -10.87 19.44 13.10
C VAL A 74 -11.56 20.30 12.05
N THR A 75 -10.81 21.25 11.47
CA THR A 75 -11.31 22.16 10.44
C THR A 75 -10.63 21.89 9.10
N LEU A 76 -11.40 21.48 8.09
CA LEU A 76 -10.96 21.48 6.71
C LEU A 76 -11.34 22.81 6.05
N SER A 77 -10.41 23.75 6.01
CA SER A 77 -10.60 25.00 5.26
C SER A 77 -10.33 24.73 3.77
N THR A 78 -11.34 24.21 3.07
CA THR A 78 -11.38 24.35 1.60
C THR A 78 -11.75 25.81 1.37
N GLY A 79 -10.83 26.65 0.87
CA GLY A 79 -11.13 28.06 0.59
C GLY A 79 -12.51 28.21 -0.07
N ALA A 80 -13.26 29.26 0.31
CA ALA A 80 -14.64 29.44 -0.14
C ALA A 80 -14.75 29.20 -1.66
N VAL A 81 -15.58 28.22 -2.05
CA VAL A 81 -15.97 28.06 -3.45
C VAL A 81 -16.93 29.21 -3.74
N THR A 82 -16.38 30.35 -4.16
CA THR A 82 -17.14 31.45 -4.75
C THR A 82 -17.29 31.25 -6.24
#